data_AF-A0A917F4I1-F1
#
_entry.id   AF-A0A917F4I1-F1
#
_cell.length_a   1.000
_cell.length_b   1.000
_cell.length_c   1.000
_cell.angle_alpha   90.00
_cell.angle_beta   90.00
_cell.angle_gamma   90.00
#
_symmetry.space_group_name_H-M   'P 1'
#
loop_
_entity.id
_entity.type
_entity.pdbx_description
1 polymer ?
#
loop_
_entity_poly.entity_id
_entity_poly.type
_entity_poly.pdbx_seq_one_letter_code
_entity_poly.pdbx_strand_id
1 'polypeptide(L)'
;MASTQTARSPKEIEADLAATRNRLARTVDELAYKVSPQTLKANALASLKSSANDATFDQDGNLRYDRLAKVLGGAAAGAIVLGLLRRTFNKR
;
A
#
# COMPACT_ATOMS: atom_id res chain seq x y z
N MET A 1 29.88 -26.46 -25.25
CA MET A 1 31.00 -25.58 -24.82
C MET A 1 30.81 -25.30 -23.35
N ALA A 2 31.44 -26.08 -22.47
CA ALA A 2 31.38 -25.85 -21.03
C ALA A 2 32.30 -24.66 -20.71
N SER A 3 31.73 -23.54 -20.29
CA SER A 3 32.50 -22.38 -19.83
C SER A 3 33.23 -22.76 -18.55
N THR A 4 34.52 -23.06 -18.68
CA THR A 4 35.48 -23.16 -17.59
C THR A 4 35.43 -21.86 -16.79
N GLN A 5 34.76 -21.87 -15.65
CA GLN A 5 34.83 -20.80 -14.68
C GLN A 5 36.26 -20.79 -14.13
N THR A 6 37.12 -19.97 -14.74
CA THR A 6 38.46 -19.68 -14.24
C THR A 6 38.32 -19.36 -12.75
N ALA A 7 39.02 -20.12 -11.90
CA ALA A 7 38.97 -19.95 -10.46
C ALA A 7 39.37 -18.50 -10.12
N ARG A 8 38.38 -17.67 -9.81
CA ARG A 8 38.58 -16.25 -9.47
C ARG A 8 39.51 -16.17 -8.27
N SER A 9 40.50 -15.29 -8.35
CA SER A 9 41.40 -15.06 -7.24
C SER A 9 40.62 -14.44 -6.06
N PRO A 10 41.06 -14.65 -4.81
CA PRO A 10 40.41 -14.07 -3.64
C PRO A 10 40.22 -12.55 -3.74
N LYS A 11 41.20 -11.84 -4.32
CA LYS A 11 41.18 -10.40 -4.55
C LYS A 11 40.08 -9.95 -5.51
N GLU A 12 39.83 -10.73 -6.57
CA GLU A 12 38.74 -10.46 -7.52
C GLU A 12 37.37 -10.68 -6.87
N ILE A 13 37.25 -11.70 -6.01
CA ILE A 13 36.01 -11.96 -5.26
C ILE A 13 35.72 -10.81 -4.27
N GLU A 14 36.74 -10.31 -3.57
CA GLU A 14 36.59 -9.15 -2.67
C GLU A 14 36.17 -7.88 -3.41
N ALA A 15 36.75 -7.64 -4.59
CA ALA A 15 36.39 -6.51 -5.45
C ALA A 15 34.94 -6.61 -5.94
N ASP A 16 34.51 -7.79 -6.40
CA ASP A 16 33.13 -8.05 -6.80
C ASP A 16 32.15 -7.90 -5.63
N LEU A 17 32.53 -8.36 -4.44
CA LEU A 17 31.70 -8.24 -3.24
C LEU A 17 31.52 -6.78 -2.82
N ALA A 18 32.59 -5.98 -2.89
CA ALA A 18 32.54 -4.55 -2.62
C ALA A 18 31.65 -3.83 -3.66
N ALA A 19 31.81 -4.15 -4.94
CA ALA A 19 30.97 -3.61 -6.01
C ALA A 19 29.49 -3.97 -5.83
N THR A 20 29.22 -5.22 -5.44
CA THR A 20 27.86 -5.71 -5.18
C THR A 20 27.24 -5.02 -3.97
N ARG A 21 27.99 -4.87 -2.87
CA ARG A 21 27.54 -4.12 -1.67
C ARG A 21 27.18 -2.68 -2.00
N ASN A 22 28.00 -2.00 -2.79
CA ASN A 22 27.72 -0.61 -3.20
C ASN A 22 26.46 -0.50 -4.07
N ARG A 23 26.21 -1.46 -4.98
CA ARG A 23 24.97 -1.51 -5.76
C ARG A 23 23.75 -1.72 -4.86
N LEU A 24 23.84 -2.65 -3.91
CA LEU A 24 22.76 -2.94 -2.97
C LEU A 24 22.45 -1.72 -2.08
N ALA A 25 23.46 -1.05 -1.53
CA ALA A 25 23.27 0.15 -0.71
C ALA A 25 22.52 1.25 -1.48
N ARG A 26 22.93 1.52 -2.73
CA ARG A 26 22.23 2.47 -3.61
C ARG A 26 20.77 2.09 -3.85
N THR A 27 20.50 0.81 -4.13
CA THR A 27 19.13 0.33 -4.35
C THR A 27 18.29 0.40 -3.08
N VAL A 28 18.88 0.17 -1.90
CA VAL A 28 18.18 0.31 -0.62
C VAL A 28 17.80 1.76 -0.35
N ASP A 29 18.71 2.72 -0.59
CA ASP A 29 18.42 4.15 -0.43
C ASP A 29 17.32 4.63 -1.38
N GLU A 30 17.35 4.18 -2.64
CA GLU A 30 16.28 4.46 -3.61
C GLU A 30 14.93 3.85 -3.20
N LEU A 31 14.93 2.62 -2.64
CA LEU A 31 13.73 1.98 -2.15
C LEU A 31 13.20 2.68 -0.90
N ALA A 32 14.06 3.08 0.03
CA ALA A 32 13.69 3.82 1.23
C ALA A 32 13.03 5.17 0.87
N TYR A 33 13.55 5.86 -0.16
CA TYR A 33 12.94 7.09 -0.66
C TYR A 33 11.58 6.84 -1.35
N LYS A 34 11.46 5.78 -2.16
CA LYS A 34 10.20 5.42 -2.85
C LYS A 34 9.11 4.92 -1.90
N VAL A 35 9.48 4.24 -0.82
CA VAL A 35 8.57 3.77 0.24
C VAL A 35 8.44 4.82 1.35
N SER A 36 8.80 6.08 1.07
CA SER A 36 8.61 7.16 2.04
C SER A 36 7.16 7.20 2.54
N PRO A 37 6.93 7.53 3.83
CA PRO A 37 5.60 7.53 4.41
C PRO A 37 4.57 8.37 3.63
N GLN A 38 5.05 9.37 2.90
CA GLN A 38 4.23 10.24 2.06
C GLN A 38 3.63 9.49 0.85
N THR A 39 4.43 8.66 0.17
CA THR A 39 3.94 7.88 -0.99
C THR A 39 3.01 6.77 -0.54
N LEU A 40 3.27 6.13 0.60
CA LEU A 40 2.37 5.14 1.20
C LEU A 40 1.00 5.76 1.52
N LYS A 41 0.97 6.96 2.12
CA LYS A 41 -0.28 7.68 2.40
C LYS A 41 -1.02 8.07 1.12
N ALA A 42 -0.30 8.58 0.12
CA ALA A 42 -0.90 8.97 -1.15
C ALA A 42 -1.53 7.76 -1.87
N ASN A 43 -0.83 6.62 -1.90
CA ASN A 43 -1.34 5.38 -2.47
C ASN A 43 -2.54 4.85 -1.69
N ALA A 44 -2.48 4.83 -0.36
CA ALA A 44 -3.60 4.41 0.47
C ALA A 44 -4.85 5.28 0.25
N LEU A 45 -4.66 6.60 0.16
CA LEU A 45 -5.77 7.53 -0.09
C LEU A 45 -6.36 7.36 -1.50
N ALA A 46 -5.50 7.14 -2.51
CA ALA A 46 -5.92 6.87 -3.87
C ALA A 46 -6.74 5.57 -3.98
N SER A 47 -6.28 4.50 -3.32
CA SER A 47 -7.01 3.23 -3.24
C SER A 47 -8.37 3.40 -2.55
N LEU A 48 -8.43 4.11 -1.42
CA LEU A 48 -9.68 4.39 -0.73
C LEU A 48 -10.66 5.19 -1.61
N LYS A 49 -10.17 6.22 -2.31
CA LYS A 49 -10.98 7.02 -3.22
C LYS A 49 -11.52 6.18 -4.38
N SER A 50 -10.70 5.28 -4.93
CA SER A 50 -11.11 4.37 -6.00
C SER A 50 -12.19 3.39 -5.52
N SER A 51 -12.00 2.76 -4.35
CA SER A 51 -13.01 1.86 -3.78
C SER A 51 -14.30 2.58 -3.43
N ALA A 52 -14.22 3.81 -2.91
CA ALA A 52 -15.40 4.62 -2.63
C ALA A 52 -16.15 4.94 -3.94
N ASN A 53 -15.43 5.33 -4.98
CA ASN A 53 -16.03 5.63 -6.28
C ASN A 53 -16.71 4.40 -6.90
N ASP A 54 -16.08 3.23 -6.85
CA ASP A 54 -16.64 1.96 -7.36
C ASP A 54 -17.86 1.47 -6.55
N ALA A 55 -17.89 1.79 -5.25
CA ALA A 55 -19.05 1.51 -4.41
C ALA A 55 -20.26 2.41 -4.74
N THR A 56 -20.02 3.63 -5.23
CA THR A 56 -21.07 4.64 -5.47
C THR A 56 -21.47 4.79 -6.94
N PHE A 57 -20.54 4.60 -7.87
CA PHE A 57 -20.70 4.82 -9.30
C PHE A 57 -20.37 3.54 -10.08
N ASP A 58 -21.12 3.28 -11.14
CA ASP A 58 -20.79 2.24 -12.12
C ASP A 58 -19.79 2.74 -13.18
N GLN A 59 -19.24 1.84 -13.99
CA GLN A 59 -18.30 2.18 -15.06
C GLN A 59 -18.87 3.14 -16.12
N ASP A 60 -20.21 3.19 -16.23
CA ASP A 60 -20.93 4.09 -17.12
C ASP A 60 -21.29 5.45 -16.46
N GLY A 61 -20.82 5.72 -15.24
CA GLY A 61 -21.07 6.97 -14.51
C GLY A 61 -22.45 7.05 -13.85
N ASN A 62 -23.27 6.00 -13.94
CA ASN A 62 -24.57 5.94 -13.27
C ASN A 62 -24.43 5.59 -11.79
N LEU A 63 -25.24 6.25 -10.95
CA LEU A 63 -25.33 5.92 -9.53
C LEU A 63 -25.93 4.52 -9.36
N ARG A 64 -25.22 3.66 -8.66
CA ARG A 64 -25.70 2.30 -8.35
C ARG A 64 -26.67 2.37 -7.18
N TYR A 65 -27.88 2.86 -7.41
CA TYR A 65 -28.85 3.14 -6.34
C TYR A 65 -29.08 1.96 -5.37
N ASP A 66 -29.07 0.72 -5.88
CA ASP A 66 -29.17 -0.49 -5.05
C ASP A 66 -27.97 -0.66 -4.09
N ARG A 67 -26.75 -0.34 -4.54
CA ARG A 67 -25.53 -0.41 -3.71
C ARG A 67 -25.38 0.82 -2.82
N LEU A 68 -25.69 1.99 -3.36
CA LEU A 68 -25.65 3.26 -2.63
C LEU A 68 -26.60 3.23 -1.43
N ALA A 69 -27.82 2.71 -1.60
CA ALA A 69 -28.76 2.52 -0.50
C ALA A 69 -28.22 1.57 0.58
N LYS A 70 -27.58 0.46 0.18
CA LYS A 70 -26.96 -0.50 1.12
C LYS A 70 -25.79 0.11 1.88
N VAL A 71 -24.92 0.85 1.20
CA VAL A 71 -23.76 1.52 1.81
C VAL A 71 -24.20 2.63 2.76
N LEU A 72 -25.11 3.51 2.33
CA LEU A 72 -25.64 4.59 3.17
C LEU A 72 -26.43 4.03 4.36
N GLY A 73 -27.26 3.02 4.15
CA GLY A 73 -28.00 2.34 5.22
C GLY A 73 -27.08 1.70 6.25
N GLY A 74 -26.06 0.97 5.79
CA GLY A 74 -25.06 0.36 6.66
C GLY A 74 -24.23 1.38 7.45
N ALA A 75 -23.79 2.45 6.80
CA ALA A 75 -23.03 3.53 7.44
C ALA A 75 -23.87 4.25 8.51
N ALA A 76 -25.13 4.57 8.21
CA ALA A 76 -26.03 5.22 9.16
C ALA A 76 -26.32 4.31 10.37
N ALA A 77 -26.63 3.03 10.15
CA ALA A 77 -26.85 2.07 11.22
C ALA A 77 -25.59 1.90 12.10
N GLY A 78 -24.42 1.76 11.47
CA GLY A 78 -23.15 1.68 12.18
C GLY A 78 -22.87 2.92 13.03
N ALA A 79 -23.08 4.12 12.47
CA ALA A 79 -22.89 5.38 13.19
C ALA A 79 -23.83 5.52 14.40
N ILE A 80 -25.09 5.09 14.26
CA ILE A 80 -26.05 5.08 15.38
C ILE A 80 -25.57 4.13 16.49
N VAL A 81 -25.18 2.90 16.13
CA VAL A 81 -24.67 1.91 17.11
C VAL A 81 -23.43 2.44 17.82
N LEU A 82 -22.46 3.00 17.08
CA LEU A 82 -21.24 3.61 17.64
C LEU A 82 -21.57 4.80 18.55
N GLY A 83 -22.51 5.64 18.15
CA GLY A 83 -22.96 6.79 18.94
C GLY A 83 -23.63 6.37 20.25
N LEU A 84 -24.45 5.32 20.22
CA LEU A 84 -25.07 4.74 21.41
C LEU A 84 -24.02 4.10 22.33
N LEU A 85 -23.10 3.30 21.78
CA LEU A 85 -21.98 2.75 22.56
C LEU A 85 -21.19 3.89 23.22
N ARG A 86 -20.74 4.88 22.44
CA ARG A 86 -19.99 6.04 22.96
C ARG A 86 -20.77 6.76 24.05
N ARG A 87 -22.07 6.96 23.86
CA ARG A 87 -22.95 7.56 24.88
C ARG A 87 -23.03 6.72 26.15
N THR A 88 -23.04 5.40 26.06
CA THR A 88 -23.10 4.52 27.24
C THR A 88 -21.77 4.45 27.98
N PHE A 89 -20.63 4.43 27.27
CA PHE A 89 -19.30 4.41 27.88
C PHE A 89 -18.91 5.74 28.51
N ASN A 90 -19.30 6.86 27.90
CA ASN A 90 -18.92 8.20 28.37
C ASN A 90 -19.86 8.78 29.45
N LYS A 91 -20.86 8.00 29.87
CA LYS A 91 -21.80 8.32 30.97
C LYS A 91 -21.52 7.54 32.25
N ARG A 92 -20.53 6.65 32.25
CA ARG A 92 -19.97 6.03 33.46
C ARG A 92 -18.74 6.78 33.90
#